data_AF-V5GIY0-F1
#
_entry.id   AF-V5GIY0-F1
#
_cell.length_a   1.000
_cell.length_b   1.000
_cell.length_c   1.000
_cell.angle_alpha   90.00
_cell.angle_beta   90.00
_cell.angle_gamma   90.00
#
_symmetry.space_group_name_H-M   'P 1'
#
loop_
_entity.id
_entity.type
_entity.pdbx_description
1 polymer ?
#
loop_
_entity_poly.entity_id
_entity_poly.type
_entity_poly.pdbx_seq_one_letter_code
_entity_poly.pdbx_strand_id
1 'polypeptide(L)'
;MAVQFQPSFILHEKFEKLTFSRYESQSSVDSMSCPSTPSTPTSPIDYEIQFATEDDKEPIRNFLQTFFYRDEPLNSYLKLITEEKPRCIDLENFSLKEINNGINLKAVYNGKIIGVSLNGILEKGWINKPDTFKCKDEKFNII
;
A
#
# COMPACT_ATOMS: atom_id res chain seq x y z
N MET A 1 24.45 -44.36 26.59
CA MET A 1 23.74 -43.06 26.61
C MET A 1 23.67 -42.56 25.18
N ALA A 2 22.47 -42.54 24.61
CA ALA A 2 22.24 -42.21 23.20
C ALA A 2 21.81 -40.74 23.09
N VAL A 3 22.46 -39.98 22.20
CA VAL A 3 21.98 -38.65 21.78
C VAL A 3 21.39 -38.83 20.39
N GLN A 4 20.06 -38.77 20.33
CA GLN A 4 19.27 -38.97 19.13
C GLN A 4 19.25 -37.67 18.33
N PHE A 5 19.88 -37.66 17.16
CA PHE A 5 19.78 -36.58 16.18
C PHE A 5 18.34 -36.54 15.64
N GLN A 6 17.70 -35.37 15.73
CA GLN A 6 16.39 -35.11 15.13
C GLN A 6 16.55 -35.02 13.60
N PRO A 7 15.75 -35.74 12.79
CA PRO A 7 15.77 -35.58 11.34
C PRO A 7 15.15 -34.24 10.93
N SER A 8 15.69 -33.68 9.86
CA SER A 8 15.16 -32.54 9.10
C SER A 8 13.66 -32.67 8.82
N PHE A 9 12.89 -31.65 9.16
CA PHE A 9 11.49 -31.53 8.72
C PHE A 9 11.46 -31.39 7.19
N ILE A 10 11.14 -32.50 6.53
CA ILE A 10 10.75 -32.53 5.13
C ILE A 10 9.34 -31.95 5.07
N LEU A 11 9.20 -30.71 4.60
CA LEU A 11 7.91 -30.12 4.21
C LEU A 11 7.49 -30.70 2.85
N HIS A 12 7.12 -31.98 2.83
CA HIS A 12 6.28 -32.52 1.77
C HIS A 12 4.86 -32.66 2.33
N GLU A 13 3.85 -32.38 1.48
CA GLU A 13 2.40 -32.59 1.71
C GLU A 13 1.54 -31.44 2.28
N LYS A 14 1.78 -30.16 1.95
CA LYS A 14 0.73 -29.16 2.28
C LYS A 14 0.50 -27.97 1.35
N PHE A 15 0.67 -28.13 0.03
CA PHE A 15 0.29 -27.08 -0.92
C PHE A 15 -0.36 -27.58 -2.22
N GLU A 16 -0.99 -28.75 -2.24
CA GLU A 16 -1.71 -29.24 -3.44
C GLU A 16 -3.15 -28.70 -3.60
N LYS A 17 -3.63 -27.81 -2.73
CA LYS A 17 -5.03 -27.35 -2.73
C LYS A 17 -5.25 -25.85 -2.94
N LEU A 18 -4.30 -25.16 -3.56
CA LEU A 18 -4.49 -23.77 -3.98
C LEU A 18 -4.50 -23.67 -5.50
N THR A 19 -5.54 -24.20 -6.11
CA THR A 19 -5.91 -23.86 -7.49
C THR A 19 -6.67 -22.54 -7.48
N PHE A 20 -6.03 -21.48 -7.98
CA PHE A 20 -6.70 -20.22 -8.28
C PHE A 20 -7.46 -20.39 -9.59
N SER A 21 -8.76 -20.67 -9.52
CA SER A 21 -9.63 -20.56 -10.69
C SER A 21 -9.84 -19.09 -11.01
N ARG A 22 -9.50 -18.71 -12.24
CA ARG A 22 -9.85 -17.41 -12.83
C ARG A 22 -11.38 -17.27 -12.75
N TYR A 23 -11.87 -16.23 -12.08
CA TYR A 23 -13.29 -15.88 -12.12
C TYR A 23 -13.63 -15.47 -13.56
N GLU A 24 -14.27 -16.36 -14.30
CA GLU A 24 -15.05 -15.98 -15.47
C GLU A 24 -16.46 -15.61 -14.99
N SER A 25 -16.89 -14.41 -15.33
CA SER A 25 -18.22 -13.91 -15.04
C SER A 25 -19.25 -14.75 -15.83
N GLN A 26 -19.84 -15.75 -15.19
CA GLN A 26 -20.99 -16.47 -15.73
C GLN A 26 -22.25 -16.12 -14.94
N SER A 27 -23.21 -15.54 -15.64
CA SER A 27 -24.57 -15.31 -15.19
C SER A 27 -25.36 -16.62 -15.18
N SER A 28 -25.80 -17.10 -14.02
CA SER A 28 -27.10 -17.77 -13.88
C SER A 28 -27.45 -18.08 -12.43
N VAL A 29 -28.71 -17.75 -12.14
CA VAL A 29 -29.54 -18.10 -10.98
C VAL A 29 -29.40 -19.55 -10.53
N ASP A 30 -29.17 -19.78 -9.23
CA ASP A 30 -30.11 -20.50 -8.36
C ASP A 30 -29.62 -20.60 -6.91
N SER A 31 -30.60 -20.64 -6.02
CA SER A 31 -30.56 -20.28 -4.60
C SER A 31 -29.72 -21.17 -3.68
N MET A 32 -28.83 -20.54 -2.90
CA MET A 32 -28.44 -21.01 -1.57
C MET A 32 -28.27 -19.80 -0.64
N SER A 33 -28.99 -19.83 0.49
CA SER A 33 -29.07 -18.74 1.47
C SER A 33 -27.76 -18.59 2.26
N CYS A 34 -26.91 -17.65 1.84
CA CYS A 34 -25.76 -17.18 2.62
C CYS A 34 -26.17 -16.02 3.54
N PRO A 35 -25.62 -15.92 4.77
CA PRO A 35 -25.88 -14.79 5.66
C PRO A 35 -25.46 -13.50 4.96
N SER A 36 -26.43 -12.60 4.76
CA SER A 36 -26.25 -11.33 4.05
C SER A 36 -25.39 -10.40 4.90
N THR A 37 -24.08 -10.42 4.68
CA THR A 37 -23.30 -9.20 4.86
C THR A 37 -23.96 -8.13 3.98
N PRO A 38 -24.10 -6.87 4.46
CA PRO A 38 -24.57 -5.80 3.59
C PRO A 38 -23.64 -5.77 2.37
N SER A 39 -24.15 -6.10 1.20
CA SER A 39 -23.43 -5.94 -0.05
C SER A 39 -23.17 -4.45 -0.18
N THR A 40 -21.91 -4.05 0.00
CA THR A 40 -21.44 -2.73 -0.41
C THR A 40 -21.96 -2.52 -1.83
N PRO A 41 -22.68 -1.43 -2.13
CA PRO A 41 -23.17 -1.19 -3.47
C PRO A 41 -21.98 -1.12 -4.42
N THR A 42 -21.71 -2.24 -5.09
CA THR A 42 -20.78 -2.32 -6.22
C THR A 42 -21.48 -1.65 -7.38
N SER A 43 -21.48 -0.32 -7.33
CA SER A 43 -21.58 0.47 -8.55
C SER A 43 -20.43 -0.02 -9.44
N PRO A 44 -20.66 -0.43 -10.69
CA PRO A 44 -19.58 -0.70 -11.62
C PRO A 44 -18.92 0.64 -11.94
N ILE A 45 -18.05 1.09 -11.04
CA ILE A 45 -17.16 2.20 -11.30
C ILE A 45 -16.03 1.54 -12.09
N ASP A 46 -16.01 1.77 -13.39
CA ASP A 46 -14.93 1.33 -14.28
C ASP A 46 -13.65 2.11 -13.94
N TYR A 47 -12.99 1.73 -12.85
CA TYR A 47 -11.65 2.21 -12.50
C TYR A 47 -10.62 1.20 -12.95
N GLU A 48 -9.49 1.72 -13.42
CA GLU A 48 -8.35 0.91 -13.84
C GLU A 48 -7.23 1.01 -12.79
N ILE A 49 -6.65 -0.12 -12.43
CA ILE A 49 -5.43 -0.16 -11.61
C ILE A 49 -4.24 -0.22 -12.56
N GLN A 50 -3.36 0.77 -12.45
CA GLN A 50 -2.16 0.90 -13.27
C GLN A 50 -0.94 1.02 -12.36
N PHE A 51 0.24 0.68 -12.89
CA PHE A 51 1.49 1.01 -12.22
C PHE A 51 1.71 2.52 -12.25
N ALA A 52 2.23 3.07 -11.15
CA ALA A 52 2.65 4.45 -11.11
C ALA A 52 4.01 4.59 -11.83
N THR A 53 4.12 5.60 -12.70
CA THR A 53 5.36 5.97 -13.37
C THR A 53 5.94 7.26 -12.78
N GLU A 54 7.14 7.66 -13.21
CA GLU A 54 7.73 8.93 -12.76
C GLU A 54 6.88 10.14 -13.18
N ASP A 55 6.18 10.06 -14.32
CA ASP A 55 5.29 11.12 -14.81
C ASP A 55 4.06 11.34 -13.90
N ASP A 56 3.70 10.35 -13.08
CA ASP A 56 2.60 10.43 -12.13
C ASP A 56 3.00 11.06 -10.79
N LYS A 57 4.26 11.43 -10.61
CA LYS A 57 4.79 11.91 -9.33
C LYS A 57 4.08 13.16 -8.84
N GLU A 58 3.90 14.16 -9.69
CA GLU A 58 3.22 15.40 -9.37
C GLU A 58 1.72 15.19 -9.12
N PRO A 59 0.98 14.45 -9.97
CA PRO A 59 -0.39 14.04 -9.67
C PRO A 59 -0.55 13.31 -8.34
N ILE A 60 0.32 12.33 -8.04
CA ILE A 60 0.29 11.56 -6.79
C ILE A 60 0.60 12.45 -5.59
N ARG A 61 1.59 13.35 -5.71
CA ARG A 61 1.92 14.34 -4.67
C ARG A 61 0.71 15.18 -4.30
N ASN A 62 0.00 15.71 -5.30
CA ASN A 62 -1.19 16.53 -5.09
C ASN A 62 -2.33 15.73 -4.45
N PHE A 63 -2.50 14.47 -4.86
CA PHE A 63 -3.48 13.57 -4.25
C PHE A 63 -3.20 13.34 -2.76
N LEU A 64 -1.96 13.02 -2.40
CA LEU A 64 -1.56 12.80 -1.01
C LEU A 64 -1.69 14.05 -0.15
N GLN A 65 -1.36 15.22 -0.69
CA GLN A 65 -1.56 16.52 -0.03
C GLN A 65 -3.03 16.79 0.30
N THR A 66 -3.93 16.38 -0.60
CA THR A 66 -5.36 16.68 -0.46
C THR A 66 -6.06 15.70 0.48
N PHE A 67 -5.71 14.41 0.43
CA PHE A 67 -6.50 13.36 1.08
C PHE A 67 -5.77 12.56 2.15
N PHE A 68 -4.44 12.45 2.09
CA PHE A 68 -3.71 11.50 2.94
C PHE A 68 -3.03 12.17 4.12
N TYR A 69 -2.19 13.18 3.87
CA TYR A 69 -1.29 13.67 4.90
C TYR A 69 -2.01 14.34 6.08
N ARG A 70 -3.16 14.97 5.86
CA ARG A 70 -3.95 15.60 6.94
C ARG A 70 -4.69 14.57 7.80
N ASP A 71 -5.10 13.47 7.19
CA ASP A 71 -6.01 12.49 7.80
C ASP A 71 -5.26 11.31 8.44
N GLU A 72 -3.95 11.19 8.19
CA GLU A 72 -3.10 10.19 8.83
C GLU A 72 -2.91 10.51 10.33
N PRO A 73 -3.10 9.53 11.24
CA PRO A 73 -3.20 9.77 12.68
C PRO A 73 -1.92 10.35 13.29
N LEU A 74 -0.73 9.91 12.88
CA LEU A 74 0.53 10.41 13.42
C LEU A 74 0.81 11.85 12.94
N ASN A 75 0.54 12.13 11.67
CA ASN A 75 0.67 13.46 11.08
C ASN A 75 -0.27 14.46 11.74
N SER A 76 -1.49 14.03 12.06
CA SER A 76 -2.47 14.81 12.81
C SER A 76 -2.01 15.08 14.24
N TYR A 77 -1.49 14.05 14.93
CA TYR A 77 -0.96 14.19 16.30
C TYR A 77 0.22 15.19 16.37
N LEU A 78 1.17 15.08 15.43
CA LEU A 78 2.33 15.97 15.33
C LEU A 78 1.98 17.35 14.73
N LYS A 79 0.73 17.54 14.29
CA LYS A 79 0.25 18.76 13.59
C LYS A 79 1.22 19.15 12.46
N LEU A 80 1.64 18.18 11.65
CA LEU A 80 2.58 18.42 10.56
C LEU A 80 1.98 19.29 9.47
N ILE A 81 0.69 19.10 9.21
CA ILE A 81 -0.11 19.90 8.28
C ILE A 81 -1.15 20.68 9.08
N THR A 82 -1.10 21.99 8.95
CA THR A 82 -1.99 22.95 9.61
C THR A 82 -2.46 23.97 8.59
N GLU A 83 -3.48 24.77 8.92
CA GLU A 83 -3.97 25.83 8.02
C GLU A 83 -2.85 26.85 7.70
N GLU A 84 -1.96 27.12 8.67
CA GLU A 84 -0.82 28.03 8.53
C GLU A 84 0.36 27.40 7.76
N LYS A 85 0.61 26.11 7.98
CA LYS A 85 1.64 25.34 7.26
C LYS A 85 0.98 24.16 6.55
N PRO A 86 0.43 24.37 5.34
CA PRO A 86 -0.34 23.35 4.63
C PRO A 86 0.55 22.26 3.99
N ARG A 87 1.88 22.42 3.99
CA ARG A 87 2.81 21.48 3.39
C ARG A 87 4.04 21.20 4.26
N CYS A 88 4.46 19.94 4.26
CA CYS A 88 5.70 19.47 4.85
C CYS A 88 6.56 18.86 3.73
N ILE A 89 7.65 19.56 3.39
CA ILE A 89 8.49 19.21 2.24
C ILE A 89 9.20 17.88 2.48
N ASP A 90 9.62 17.60 3.71
CA ASP A 90 10.30 16.36 4.05
C ASP A 90 9.35 15.16 3.94
N LEU A 91 8.11 15.28 4.42
CA LEU A 91 7.10 14.24 4.29
C LEU A 91 6.80 13.92 2.82
N GLU A 92 6.71 14.96 1.98
CA GLU A 92 6.46 14.80 0.55
C GLU A 92 7.64 14.14 -0.17
N ASN A 93 8.86 14.56 0.14
CA ASN A 93 10.07 13.96 -0.42
C ASN A 93 10.25 12.51 0.02
N PHE A 94 9.91 12.21 1.28
CA PHE A 94 9.96 10.85 1.82
C PHE A 94 8.96 9.94 1.10
N SER A 95 7.71 10.39 0.98
CA SER A 95 6.64 9.60 0.36
C SER A 95 6.92 9.31 -1.12
N LEU A 96 7.58 10.22 -1.84
CA LEU A 96 7.85 10.08 -3.28
C LEU A 96 9.26 9.54 -3.59
N LYS A 97 10.05 9.18 -2.56
CA LYS A 97 11.45 8.76 -2.72
C LYS A 97 11.60 7.56 -3.65
N GLU A 98 10.68 6.60 -3.55
CA GLU A 98 10.76 5.32 -4.27
C GLU A 98 9.67 5.19 -5.34
N ILE A 99 9.22 6.29 -5.94
CA ILE A 99 8.11 6.23 -6.91
C ILE A 99 8.43 5.35 -8.13
N ASN A 100 9.70 5.31 -8.54
CA ASN A 100 10.21 4.54 -9.68
C ASN A 100 10.52 3.06 -9.39
N ASN A 101 10.16 2.54 -8.21
CA ASN A 101 10.49 1.16 -7.85
C ASN A 101 9.69 0.08 -8.61
N GLY A 102 8.73 0.49 -9.47
CA GLY A 102 7.94 -0.41 -10.30
C GLY A 102 6.90 -1.25 -9.56
N ILE A 103 6.71 -1.04 -8.26
CA ILE A 103 5.72 -1.76 -7.43
C ILE A 103 4.61 -0.88 -6.89
N ASN A 104 4.68 0.43 -7.16
CA ASN A 104 3.65 1.39 -6.80
C ASN A 104 2.45 1.29 -7.74
N LEU A 105 1.25 1.40 -7.17
CA LEU A 105 -0.01 1.28 -7.89
C LEU A 105 -0.82 2.55 -7.76
N LYS A 106 -1.53 2.92 -8.83
CA LYS A 106 -2.51 4.00 -8.85
C LYS A 106 -3.84 3.46 -9.38
N ALA A 107 -4.94 3.96 -8.83
CA ALA A 107 -6.28 3.73 -9.31
C ALA A 107 -6.73 4.97 -10.09
N VAL A 108 -7.12 4.77 -11.35
CA VAL A 108 -7.54 5.83 -12.28
C VAL A 108 -9.00 5.62 -12.66
N TYR A 109 -9.81 6.65 -12.50
CA TYR A 109 -11.20 6.69 -12.97
C TYR A 109 -11.40 7.92 -13.85
N ASN A 110 -11.83 7.73 -15.10
CA ASN A 110 -12.03 8.81 -16.08
C ASN A 110 -10.81 9.76 -16.21
N GLY A 111 -9.60 9.21 -16.19
CA GLY A 111 -8.35 9.98 -16.27
C GLY A 111 -7.96 10.72 -14.98
N LYS A 112 -8.69 10.54 -13.87
CA LYS A 112 -8.36 11.11 -12.56
C LYS A 112 -7.90 10.03 -11.59
N ILE A 113 -6.83 10.33 -10.85
CA ILE A 113 -6.37 9.46 -9.77
C ILE A 113 -7.37 9.51 -8.61
N ILE A 114 -7.90 8.34 -8.24
CA ILE A 114 -8.84 8.17 -7.11
C ILE A 114 -8.19 7.49 -5.90
N GLY A 115 -7.03 6.87 -6.09
CA GLY A 115 -6.30 6.18 -5.03
C GLY A 115 -4.89 5.85 -5.44
N VAL A 116 -4.00 5.71 -4.47
CA VAL A 116 -2.58 5.37 -4.67
C VAL A 116 -2.17 4.39 -3.58
N SER A 117 -1.37 3.38 -3.95
CA SER A 117 -0.69 2.48 -3.02
C SER A 117 0.81 2.60 -3.26
N LEU A 118 1.50 3.26 -2.34
CA LEU A 118 2.95 3.39 -2.36
C LEU A 118 3.56 2.26 -1.54
N ASN A 119 4.41 1.47 -2.19
CA ASN A 119 5.06 0.31 -1.60
C ASN A 119 6.57 0.55 -1.58
N GLY A 120 7.28 -0.03 -0.62
CA GLY A 120 8.75 -0.02 -0.54
C GLY A 120 9.32 -1.43 -0.58
N ILE A 121 10.53 -1.59 -1.10
CA ILE A 121 11.20 -2.91 -1.17
C ILE A 121 12.18 -3.03 -0.01
N LEU A 122 11.89 -3.93 0.95
CA LEU A 122 12.78 -4.19 2.07
C LEU A 122 13.73 -5.37 1.82
N GLU A 123 15.03 -5.09 1.64
CA GLU A 123 16.06 -6.13 1.50
C GLU A 123 16.54 -6.67 2.85
N LYS A 124 16.93 -7.96 2.87
CA LYS A 124 17.53 -8.58 4.06
C LYS A 124 18.84 -7.87 4.43
N GLY A 125 18.91 -7.38 5.67
CA GLY A 125 20.06 -6.62 6.17
C GLY A 125 19.96 -5.10 5.98
N TRP A 126 18.80 -4.57 5.56
CA TRP A 126 18.57 -3.11 5.48
C TRP A 126 18.82 -2.42 6.84
N ILE A 127 18.57 -3.06 7.98
CA ILE A 127 18.86 -2.49 9.31
C ILE A 127 20.32 -1.99 9.44
N ASN A 128 21.26 -2.57 8.68
CA ASN A 128 22.66 -2.17 8.70
C ASN A 128 23.02 -1.09 7.66
N LYS A 129 22.11 -0.74 6.75
CA LYS A 129 22.29 0.34 5.78
C LYS A 129 21.73 1.63 6.42
N PRO A 130 22.54 2.69 6.55
CA PRO A 130 22.02 3.96 7.07
C PRO A 130 20.93 4.48 6.13
N ASP A 131 19.77 4.79 6.69
CA ASP A 131 18.71 5.45 5.92
C ASP A 131 19.24 6.78 5.39
N THR A 132 19.16 6.93 4.08
CA THR A 132 19.71 8.11 3.39
C THR A 132 18.83 9.34 3.55
N PHE A 133 17.62 9.18 4.06
CA PHE A 133 16.66 10.26 4.19
C PHE A 133 16.91 11.06 5.47
N LYS A 134 17.44 12.28 5.31
CA LYS A 134 17.62 13.22 6.42
C LYS A 134 16.40 14.13 6.52
N CYS A 135 15.56 13.91 7.52
CA CYS A 135 14.49 14.83 7.88
C CYS A 135 15.08 16.09 8.54
N LYS A 136 14.63 17.27 8.10
CA LYS A 136 15.09 18.57 8.61
C LYS A 136 14.03 19.23 9.50
N ASP A 137 12.77 18.84 9.39
CA ASP A 137 11.68 19.38 10.20
C ASP A 137 11.86 19.00 11.69
N GLU A 138 11.98 20.01 12.54
CA GLU A 138 12.24 19.87 13.99
C GLU A 138 11.15 19.07 14.73
N LYS A 139 9.93 19.04 14.18
CA LYS A 139 8.80 18.26 14.73
C LYS A 139 9.06 16.76 14.76
N PHE A 140 9.93 16.25 13.88
CA PHE A 140 10.31 14.85 13.86
C PHE A 140 11.43 14.51 14.86
N ASN A 141 12.07 15.51 15.47
CA ASN A 141 13.07 15.29 16.54
C ASN A 141 12.44 15.07 17.92
N ILE A 142 11.11 15.20 18.04
CA ILE A 142 10.38 15.10 19.31
C ILE A 142 10.07 13.62 19.65
N ILE A 143 10.24 12.71 18.70
CA ILE A 143 9.93 11.28 18.80
C ILE A 143 11.20 10.48 19.14
#